data_AF-A0AAJ0IU21-F1
#
_entry.id   AF-A0AAJ0IU21-F1
#
_cell.length_a   1.000
_cell.length_b   1.000
_cell.length_c   1.000
_cell.angle_alpha   90.00
_cell.angle_beta   90.00
_cell.angle_gamma   90.00
#
_symmetry.space_group_name_H-M   'P 1'
#
loop_
_entity.id
_entity.type
_entity.pdbx_description
1 polymer ?
#
loop_
_entity_poly.entity_id
_entity_poly.type
_entity_poly.pdbx_seq_one_letter_code
_entity_poly.pdbx_strand_id
1 'polypeptide(L)'
;LAFYAQDMGEDAAFELAADSLRLDTARYDLAKGVRAIGLVVHSAARGPSCPDFYSNQALTLLVREGRSLRPVLQRDLYAWQRVKGEPCSWGKGGVITETAKVAVSMAPQVHAGYADIVLTANVVTMETAPGSDTDTERTRRVRQVLRYDGKRYVPAAGGDTGWPFDN
;
A
#
# COMPACT_ATOMS: atom_id res chain seq x y z
N LEU A 1 12.45 -25.24 10.06
CA LEU A 1 11.53 -24.31 9.39
C LEU A 1 11.73 -22.91 9.99
N ALA A 2 11.54 -21.83 9.22
CA ALA A 2 11.40 -20.47 9.75
C ALA A 2 9.95 -20.03 9.58
N PHE A 3 9.40 -19.26 10.53
CA PHE A 3 7.99 -18.90 10.51
C PHE A 3 7.74 -17.43 10.90
N TYR A 4 6.63 -16.90 10.39
CA TYR A 4 5.98 -15.66 10.78
C TYR A 4 4.50 -15.97 10.97
N ALA A 5 3.88 -15.36 11.97
CA ALA A 5 2.45 -15.46 12.23
C ALA A 5 1.91 -14.06 12.51
N GLN A 6 0.71 -13.80 12.02
CA GLN A 6 -0.05 -12.57 12.25
C GLN A 6 -1.51 -12.96 12.43
N ASP A 7 -2.12 -12.48 13.50
CA ASP A 7 -3.55 -12.63 13.70
C ASP A 7 -4.29 -11.63 12.79
N MET A 8 -5.30 -12.13 12.08
CA MET A 8 -6.14 -11.32 11.18
C MET A 8 -7.60 -11.65 11.50
N GLY A 9 -8.34 -10.65 11.97
CA GLY A 9 -9.78 -10.77 12.22
C GLY A 9 -10.57 -10.35 10.98
N GLU A 10 -11.57 -11.13 10.61
CA GLU A 10 -12.52 -10.75 9.55
C GLU A 10 -13.56 -9.76 10.08
N ASP A 11 -13.88 -8.78 9.25
CA ASP A 11 -14.87 -7.75 9.51
C ASP A 11 -15.42 -7.18 8.19
N ALA A 12 -16.09 -6.02 8.24
CA ALA A 12 -16.64 -5.39 7.03
C ALA A 12 -15.58 -4.92 6.01
N ALA A 13 -14.33 -4.78 6.42
CA ALA A 13 -13.21 -4.35 5.59
C ALA A 13 -12.24 -5.48 5.24
N PHE A 14 -12.25 -6.60 5.98
CA PHE A 14 -11.37 -7.73 5.76
C PHE A 14 -12.10 -9.07 5.70
N GLU A 15 -11.87 -9.83 4.62
CA GLU A 15 -12.37 -11.19 4.41
C GLU A 15 -11.33 -11.99 3.63
N LEU A 16 -11.08 -13.24 4.02
CA LEU A 16 -10.20 -14.16 3.32
C LEU A 16 -10.99 -15.09 2.37
N ALA A 17 -10.57 -15.11 1.12
CA ALA A 17 -10.97 -16.08 0.11
C ALA A 17 -9.81 -17.02 -0.23
N ALA A 18 -10.09 -18.05 -1.05
CA ALA A 18 -9.11 -19.06 -1.44
C ALA A 18 -7.88 -18.48 -2.16
N ASP A 19 -8.02 -17.35 -2.84
CA ASP A 19 -6.98 -16.65 -3.60
C ASP A 19 -6.45 -15.38 -2.91
N SER A 20 -6.81 -15.17 -1.64
CA SER A 20 -6.38 -14.00 -0.85
C SER A 20 -4.89 -13.95 -0.55
N LEU A 21 -4.13 -15.05 -0.72
CA LEU A 21 -2.71 -15.09 -0.38
C LEU A 21 -1.88 -15.31 -1.64
N ARG A 22 -0.94 -14.40 -1.91
CA ARG A 22 0.09 -14.59 -2.94
C ARG A 22 1.48 -14.28 -2.42
N LEU A 23 2.46 -15.02 -2.93
CA LEU A 23 3.86 -14.64 -2.81
C LEU A 23 4.18 -13.56 -3.85
N ASP A 24 4.80 -12.47 -3.41
CA ASP A 24 5.38 -11.49 -4.32
C ASP A 24 6.74 -12.00 -4.80
N THR A 25 6.89 -12.14 -6.12
CA THR A 25 8.08 -12.68 -6.76
C THR A 25 9.12 -11.63 -7.14
N ALA A 26 8.92 -10.36 -6.75
CA ALA A 26 9.89 -9.30 -6.98
C ALA A 26 11.22 -9.54 -6.23
N ARG A 27 12.31 -8.96 -6.76
CA ARG A 27 13.66 -9.12 -6.22
C ARG A 27 13.94 -8.06 -5.15
N TYR A 28 13.59 -8.37 -3.90
CA TYR A 28 13.89 -7.52 -2.75
C TYR A 28 15.26 -7.83 -2.15
N ASP A 29 16.33 -7.51 -2.88
CA ASP A 29 17.71 -7.65 -2.42
C ASP A 29 18.05 -6.50 -1.47
N LEU A 30 17.88 -6.72 -0.16
CA LEU A 30 18.05 -5.69 0.85
C LEU A 30 19.53 -5.44 1.18
N ALA A 31 20.34 -6.49 1.19
CA ALA A 31 21.79 -6.39 1.37
C ALA A 31 22.47 -7.58 0.70
N LYS A 32 23.81 -7.57 0.65
CA LYS A 32 24.57 -8.72 0.15
C LYS A 32 24.23 -9.97 0.95
N GLY A 33 23.62 -10.97 0.30
CA GLY A 33 23.20 -12.22 0.92
C GLY A 33 21.91 -12.12 1.75
N VAL A 34 21.21 -10.98 1.74
CA VAL A 34 19.94 -10.77 2.45
C VAL A 34 18.87 -10.40 1.43
N ARG A 35 17.95 -11.33 1.18
CA ARG A 35 16.76 -11.11 0.35
C ARG A 35 15.50 -11.25 1.20
N ALA A 36 14.57 -10.33 1.05
CA ALA A 36 13.24 -10.46 1.61
C ALA A 36 12.31 -11.28 0.72
N ILE A 37 11.34 -11.95 1.34
CA ILE A 37 10.20 -12.58 0.67
C ILE A 37 9.00 -11.66 0.87
N GLY A 38 8.27 -11.35 -0.19
CA GLY A 38 7.01 -10.63 -0.08
C GLY A 38 5.83 -11.59 0.06
N LEU A 39 4.96 -11.34 1.03
CA LEU A 39 3.63 -11.93 1.15
C LEU A 39 2.61 -10.83 0.93
N VAL A 40 1.69 -11.01 -0.01
CA VAL A 40 0.58 -10.07 -0.24
C VAL A 40 -0.72 -10.74 0.16
N VAL A 41 -1.46 -10.09 1.06
CA VAL A 41 -2.81 -10.47 1.45
C VAL A 41 -3.81 -9.57 0.74
N HIS A 42 -4.69 -10.17 -0.05
CA HIS A 42 -5.82 -9.54 -0.69
C HIS A 42 -7.10 -9.81 0.12
N SER A 43 -7.79 -8.76 0.55
CA SER A 43 -9.12 -8.88 1.14
C SER A 43 -10.17 -9.07 0.05
N ALA A 44 -11.04 -10.07 0.21
CA ALA A 44 -12.21 -10.30 -0.64
C ALA A 44 -13.45 -9.50 -0.17
N ALA A 45 -13.34 -8.79 0.96
CA ALA A 45 -14.46 -8.06 1.53
C ALA A 45 -14.97 -7.01 0.54
N ARG A 46 -16.30 -6.84 0.51
CA ARG A 46 -16.95 -5.81 -0.32
C ARG A 46 -16.67 -4.38 0.17
N GLY A 47 -16.19 -4.25 1.41
CA GLY A 47 -16.00 -2.98 2.07
C GLY A 47 -17.32 -2.36 2.58
N PRO A 48 -17.23 -1.26 3.33
CA PRO A 48 -18.40 -0.52 3.78
C PRO A 48 -19.10 0.15 2.58
N SER A 49 -20.40 0.45 2.71
CA SER A 49 -21.17 1.05 1.61
C SER A 49 -20.77 2.50 1.27
N CYS A 50 -20.22 3.26 2.23
CA CYS A 50 -19.85 4.66 2.04
C CYS A 50 -18.49 4.99 2.69
N PRO A 51 -17.38 4.38 2.24
CA PRO A 51 -16.06 4.61 2.81
C PRO A 51 -15.58 6.04 2.54
N ASP A 52 -14.82 6.61 3.46
CA ASP A 52 -13.88 7.70 3.17
C ASP A 52 -12.55 7.18 2.62
N PHE A 53 -12.18 5.96 3.02
CA PHE A 53 -10.92 5.32 2.66
C PHE A 53 -11.09 3.82 2.51
N TYR A 54 -10.29 3.23 1.63
CA TYR A 54 -10.18 1.80 1.44
C TYR A 54 -8.76 1.45 0.99
N SER A 55 -8.17 0.41 1.60
CA SER A 55 -6.90 -0.14 1.15
C SER A 55 -6.98 -1.65 1.01
N ASN A 56 -6.11 -2.21 0.17
CA ASN A 56 -6.05 -3.65 -0.08
C ASN A 56 -4.66 -4.04 -0.58
N GLN A 57 -4.43 -5.33 -0.77
CA GLN A 57 -3.17 -5.90 -1.21
C GLN A 57 -2.05 -5.60 -0.21
N ALA A 58 -2.29 -5.95 1.06
CA ALA A 58 -1.37 -5.75 2.17
C ALA A 58 -0.09 -6.57 1.95
N LEU A 59 0.99 -5.90 1.55
CA LEU A 59 2.31 -6.47 1.39
C LEU A 59 3.04 -6.49 2.73
N THR A 60 3.57 -7.65 3.11
CA THR A 60 4.58 -7.79 4.15
C THR A 60 5.88 -8.30 3.55
N LEU A 61 6.97 -7.53 3.68
CA LEU A 61 8.31 -8.02 3.37
C LEU A 61 8.91 -8.68 4.61
N LEU A 62 9.32 -9.94 4.47
CA LEU A 62 9.84 -10.79 5.53
C LEU A 62 11.31 -11.12 5.28
N VAL A 63 12.15 -10.92 6.29
CA VAL A 63 13.57 -11.32 6.28
C VAL A 63 13.77 -12.50 7.21
N ARG A 64 14.59 -13.47 6.79
CA ARG A 64 14.92 -14.65 7.59
C ARG A 64 15.96 -14.33 8.65
N GLU A 65 15.66 -14.66 9.90
CA GLU A 65 16.56 -14.56 11.05
C GLU A 65 16.60 -15.89 11.81
N GLY A 66 17.57 -16.73 11.50
CA GLY A 66 17.67 -18.06 12.13
C GLY A 66 16.43 -18.92 11.87
N ARG A 67 15.52 -19.01 12.84
CA ARG A 67 14.25 -19.77 12.75
C ARG A 67 13.01 -18.88 12.74
N SER A 68 13.15 -17.56 12.64
CA SER A 68 12.03 -16.64 12.47
C SER A 68 12.07 -15.96 11.09
N LEU A 69 10.91 -15.51 10.65
CA LEU A 69 10.74 -14.55 9.58
C LEU A 69 10.30 -13.23 10.23
N ARG A 70 11.14 -12.20 10.16
CA ARG A 70 10.87 -10.88 10.73
C ARG A 70 10.28 -9.96 9.67
N PRO A 71 9.12 -9.32 9.92
CA PRO A 71 8.59 -8.30 9.02
C PRO A 71 9.47 -7.04 9.08
N VAL A 72 9.84 -6.53 7.90
CA VAL A 72 10.65 -5.32 7.76
C VAL A 72 9.91 -4.20 7.04
N LEU A 73 8.87 -4.51 6.27
CA LEU A 73 7.94 -3.56 5.66
C LEU A 73 6.53 -4.15 5.73
N GLN A 74 5.55 -3.33 6.10
CA GLN A 74 4.13 -3.62 5.92
C GLN A 74 3.50 -2.43 5.19
N ARG A 75 2.85 -2.67 4.04
CA ARG A 75 2.31 -1.60 3.21
C ARG A 75 1.20 -2.13 2.29
N ASP A 76 0.10 -1.39 2.15
CA ASP A 76 -0.92 -1.73 1.17
C ASP A 76 -0.50 -1.29 -0.24
N LEU A 77 -0.68 -2.18 -1.21
CA LEU A 77 -0.32 -1.93 -2.61
C LEU A 77 -1.46 -1.31 -3.42
N TYR A 78 -2.64 -1.22 -2.84
CA TYR A 78 -3.79 -0.54 -3.40
C TYR A 78 -4.42 0.38 -2.35
N ALA A 79 -4.77 1.59 -2.77
CA ALA A 79 -5.50 2.53 -1.94
C ALA A 79 -6.54 3.29 -2.77
N TRP A 80 -7.66 3.61 -2.12
CA TRP A 80 -8.72 4.46 -2.61
C TRP A 80 -9.11 5.41 -1.49
N GLN A 81 -9.40 6.66 -1.81
CA GLN A 81 -9.92 7.64 -0.85
C GLN A 81 -10.89 8.61 -1.50
N ARG A 82 -11.82 9.15 -0.70
CA ARG A 82 -12.59 10.34 -1.04
C ARG A 82 -11.81 11.57 -0.58
N VAL A 83 -11.50 12.46 -1.53
CA VAL A 83 -10.82 13.74 -1.26
C VAL A 83 -11.84 14.84 -0.97
N LYS A 84 -12.99 14.81 -1.66
CA LYS A 84 -14.07 15.79 -1.48
C LYS A 84 -15.43 15.16 -1.77
N GLY A 85 -16.47 15.70 -1.15
CA GLY A 85 -17.86 15.26 -1.31
C GLY A 85 -18.34 14.56 -0.04
N GLU A 86 -19.64 14.38 0.07
CA GLU A 86 -20.27 13.76 1.23
C GLU A 86 -20.43 12.24 0.99
N PRO A 87 -20.09 11.38 1.97
CA PRO A 87 -20.45 9.97 1.91
C PRO A 87 -21.94 9.75 1.61
N CYS A 88 -22.24 8.68 0.88
CA CYS A 88 -23.62 8.30 0.54
C CYS A 88 -24.45 9.36 -0.21
N SER A 89 -23.84 10.41 -0.79
CA SER A 89 -24.60 11.52 -1.36
C SER A 89 -25.02 11.34 -2.83
N TRP A 90 -24.78 10.16 -3.43
CA TRP A 90 -25.13 9.80 -4.82
C TRP A 90 -24.83 10.91 -5.85
N GLY A 91 -23.67 11.57 -5.75
CA GLY A 91 -23.26 12.61 -6.70
C GLY A 91 -23.96 13.97 -6.58
N LYS A 92 -24.92 14.14 -5.65
CA LYS A 92 -25.70 15.39 -5.50
C LYS A 92 -24.85 16.63 -5.19
N GLY A 93 -23.70 16.47 -4.53
CA GLY A 93 -22.80 17.56 -4.12
C GLY A 93 -21.50 17.67 -4.92
N GLY A 94 -21.33 16.85 -5.97
CA GLY A 94 -20.04 16.61 -6.60
C GLY A 94 -19.08 15.82 -5.70
N VAL A 95 -18.22 15.01 -6.31
CA VAL A 95 -17.35 14.08 -5.60
C VAL A 95 -15.98 14.08 -6.25
N ILE A 96 -14.91 14.08 -5.43
CA ILE A 96 -13.53 13.87 -5.88
C ILE A 96 -12.99 12.66 -5.13
N THR A 97 -12.47 11.69 -5.88
CA THR A 97 -11.84 10.47 -5.34
C THR A 97 -10.45 10.30 -5.91
N GLU A 98 -9.61 9.58 -5.19
CA GLU A 98 -8.29 9.17 -5.65
C GLU A 98 -8.09 7.68 -5.48
N THR A 99 -7.53 7.05 -6.50
CA THR A 99 -7.13 5.64 -6.48
C THR A 99 -5.65 5.53 -6.80
N ALA A 100 -4.94 4.63 -6.14
CA ALA A 100 -3.55 4.34 -6.44
C ALA A 100 -3.24 2.85 -6.41
N LYS A 101 -2.35 2.47 -7.34
CA LYS A 101 -1.62 1.20 -7.32
C LYS A 101 -0.16 1.51 -7.05
N VAL A 102 0.40 0.85 -6.05
CA VAL A 102 1.76 1.08 -5.57
C VAL A 102 2.70 0.01 -6.10
N ALA A 103 3.81 0.45 -6.68
CA ALA A 103 4.95 -0.39 -7.02
C ALA A 103 6.07 -0.19 -5.99
N VAL A 104 6.76 -1.27 -5.66
CA VAL A 104 7.88 -1.31 -4.70
C VAL A 104 9.15 -1.66 -5.46
N SER A 105 10.19 -0.85 -5.34
CA SER A 105 11.49 -1.11 -5.96
C SER A 105 12.65 -0.81 -5.00
N MET A 106 13.78 -1.51 -5.16
CA MET A 106 14.98 -1.24 -4.39
C MET A 106 15.74 -0.02 -4.94
N ALA A 107 16.20 0.85 -4.04
CA ALA A 107 17.10 1.95 -4.36
C ALA A 107 18.58 1.53 -4.12
N PRO A 108 19.55 2.16 -4.80
CA PRO A 108 20.97 1.89 -4.58
C PRO A 108 21.51 2.42 -3.25
N GLN A 109 20.85 3.41 -2.65
CA GLN A 109 21.21 3.97 -1.35
C GLN A 109 20.98 2.95 -0.24
N VAL A 110 21.81 2.97 0.79
CA VAL A 110 21.76 2.02 1.91
C VAL A 110 21.71 2.79 3.23
N HIS A 111 20.80 2.39 4.12
CA HIS A 111 20.70 2.89 5.49
C HIS A 111 20.60 1.73 6.47
N ALA A 112 21.29 1.84 7.61
CA ALA A 112 21.36 0.80 8.63
C ALA A 112 21.63 -0.62 8.06
N GLY A 113 22.46 -0.70 7.01
CA GLY A 113 22.87 -1.95 6.37
C GLY A 113 21.95 -2.47 5.26
N TYR A 114 20.75 -1.92 5.08
CA TYR A 114 19.81 -2.33 4.02
C TYR A 114 19.61 -1.24 2.97
N ALA A 115 19.41 -1.65 1.72
CA ALA A 115 19.02 -0.80 0.61
C ALA A 115 17.68 -0.13 0.89
N ASP A 116 17.57 1.14 0.52
CA ASP A 116 16.33 1.91 0.61
C ASP A 116 15.27 1.30 -0.30
N ILE A 117 14.00 1.52 0.05
CA ILE A 117 12.86 1.16 -0.77
C ILE A 117 12.27 2.43 -1.39
N VAL A 118 11.91 2.33 -2.66
CA VAL A 118 11.18 3.38 -3.37
C VAL A 118 9.77 2.86 -3.64
N LEU A 119 8.78 3.53 -3.06
CA LEU A 119 7.39 3.39 -3.43
C LEU A 119 7.09 4.35 -4.58
N THR A 120 6.43 3.85 -5.62
CA THR A 120 5.91 4.67 -6.71
C THR A 120 4.43 4.38 -6.86
N ALA A 121 3.60 5.41 -6.96
CA ALA A 121 2.19 5.26 -7.25
C ALA A 121 1.78 6.13 -8.44
N ASN A 122 0.93 5.57 -9.30
CA ASN A 122 0.12 6.35 -10.23
C ASN A 122 -1.21 6.62 -9.54
N VAL A 123 -1.43 7.88 -9.17
CA VAL A 123 -2.65 8.35 -8.53
C VAL A 123 -3.59 8.84 -9.61
N VAL A 124 -4.75 8.20 -9.70
CA VAL A 124 -5.85 8.58 -10.58
C VAL A 124 -6.86 9.35 -9.74
N THR A 125 -7.04 10.63 -10.05
CA THR A 125 -8.08 11.48 -9.48
C THR A 125 -9.29 11.46 -10.40
N MET A 126 -10.45 11.10 -9.85
CA MET A 126 -11.74 11.14 -10.53
C MET A 126 -12.60 12.23 -9.91
N GLU A 127 -13.11 13.14 -10.73
CA GLU A 127 -13.98 14.25 -10.30
C GLU A 127 -15.31 14.19 -11.06
N THR A 128 -16.40 14.05 -10.31
CA THR A 128 -17.78 14.14 -10.77
C THR A 128 -18.35 15.48 -10.33
N ALA A 129 -18.74 16.33 -11.28
CA ALA A 129 -19.36 17.62 -10.96
C ALA A 129 -20.82 17.43 -10.46
N PRO A 130 -21.35 18.35 -9.62
CA PRO A 130 -22.74 18.27 -9.17
C PRO A 130 -23.72 18.23 -10.34
N GLY A 131 -24.58 17.21 -10.37
CA GLY A 131 -25.59 17.03 -11.42
C GLY A 131 -25.03 16.67 -12.80
N SER A 132 -23.76 16.27 -12.88
CA SER A 132 -23.16 15.75 -14.10
C SER A 132 -23.17 14.22 -14.10
N ASP A 133 -23.45 13.64 -15.27
CA ASP A 133 -23.30 12.20 -15.54
C ASP A 133 -21.92 11.88 -16.17
N THR A 134 -21.00 12.85 -16.19
CA THR A 134 -19.67 12.69 -16.79
C THR A 134 -18.59 12.95 -15.75
N ASP A 135 -17.64 12.02 -15.69
CA ASP A 135 -16.49 12.12 -14.82
C ASP A 135 -15.29 12.71 -15.57
N THR A 136 -14.46 13.45 -14.86
CA THR A 136 -13.15 13.89 -15.35
C THR A 136 -12.04 13.14 -14.63
N GLU A 137 -11.07 12.64 -15.42
CA GLU A 137 -9.94 11.86 -14.91
C GLU A 137 -8.63 12.66 -15.04
N ARG A 138 -7.81 12.65 -13.99
CA ARG A 138 -6.43 13.17 -14.03
C ARG A 138 -5.49 12.18 -13.37
N THR A 139 -4.35 11.93 -13.98
CA THR A 139 -3.32 11.05 -13.42
C THR A 139 -2.09 11.84 -13.02
N ARG A 140 -1.55 11.57 -11.83
CA ARG A 140 -0.23 12.04 -11.40
C ARG A 140 0.61 10.90 -10.86
N ARG A 141 1.92 10.98 -11.01
CA ARG A 141 2.86 10.04 -10.42
C ARG A 141 3.44 10.62 -9.15
N VAL A 142 3.42 9.86 -8.07
CA VAL A 142 4.01 10.23 -6.77
C VAL A 142 5.03 9.18 -6.35
N ARG A 143 5.99 9.59 -5.51
CA ARG A 143 7.09 8.76 -5.06
C ARG A 143 7.32 8.97 -3.57
N GLN A 144 7.64 7.91 -2.84
CA GLN A 144 8.09 7.97 -1.46
C GLN A 144 9.33 7.09 -1.28
N VAL A 145 10.33 7.58 -0.56
CA VAL A 145 11.50 6.78 -0.19
C VAL A 145 11.33 6.32 1.25
N LEU A 146 11.51 5.02 1.47
CA LEU A 146 11.58 4.42 2.79
C LEU A 146 13.04 4.04 3.09
N ARG A 147 13.50 4.42 4.28
CA ARG A 147 14.83 4.08 4.80
C ARG A 147 14.69 3.03 5.88
N TYR A 148 15.64 2.12 5.94
CA TYR A 148 15.69 1.15 7.02
C TYR A 148 16.26 1.83 8.28
N ASP A 149 15.54 1.73 9.40
CA ASP A 149 15.93 2.34 10.68
C ASP A 149 16.74 1.41 11.60
N GLY A 150 17.11 0.22 11.08
CA GLY A 150 17.74 -0.86 11.85
C GLY A 150 16.76 -1.95 12.28
N LYS A 151 15.45 -1.68 12.25
CA LYS A 151 14.37 -2.61 12.59
C LYS A 151 13.35 -2.79 11.47
N ARG A 152 12.94 -1.70 10.82
CA ARG A 152 11.93 -1.66 9.76
C ARG A 152 12.15 -0.50 8.80
N TYR A 153 11.46 -0.53 7.67
CA TYR A 153 11.40 0.59 6.74
C TYR A 153 10.45 1.68 7.25
N VAL A 154 10.93 2.93 7.27
CA VAL A 154 10.17 4.12 7.65
C VAL A 154 10.31 5.20 6.58
N PRO A 155 9.33 6.09 6.40
CA PRO A 155 9.46 7.21 5.47
C PRO A 155 10.71 8.05 5.75
N ALA A 156 11.47 8.38 4.70
CA ALA A 156 12.62 9.26 4.81
C ALA A 156 12.18 10.66 5.26
N ALA A 157 12.86 11.22 6.26
CA ALA A 157 12.66 12.61 6.65
C ALA A 157 12.93 13.55 5.46
N GLY A 158 12.01 14.47 5.19
CA GLY A 158 12.07 15.38 4.04
C GLY A 158 11.78 14.72 2.68
N GLY A 159 11.22 13.49 2.67
CA GLY A 159 10.71 12.85 1.46
C GLY A 159 9.55 13.61 0.83
N ASP A 160 9.28 13.34 -0.44
CA ASP A 160 8.21 13.96 -1.25
C ASP A 160 6.90 14.08 -0.45
N THR A 161 6.48 15.31 -0.17
CA THR A 161 5.26 15.65 0.59
C THR A 161 3.97 15.30 -0.18
N GLY A 162 4.10 14.76 -1.39
CA GLY A 162 2.99 14.46 -2.28
C GLY A 162 2.41 13.06 -2.17
N TRP A 163 2.90 12.20 -1.26
CA TRP A 163 2.31 10.88 -1.02
C TRP A 163 0.96 11.05 -0.29
N PRO A 164 -0.19 10.70 -0.91
CA PRO A 164 -1.48 11.11 -0.36
C PRO A 164 -2.15 10.03 0.50
N PHE A 165 -1.50 8.88 0.72
CA PHE A 165 -2.09 7.77 1.47
C PHE A 165 -1.33 7.52 2.77
N ASP A 166 -2.00 7.75 3.90
CA ASP A 166 -1.51 7.41 5.24
C ASP A 166 -1.77 5.93 5.52
N ASN A 167 -1.05 5.05 4.82
CA ASN A 167 -1.08 3.61 5.05
C ASN A 167 0.27 3.08 5.50
#